data_AF-A0A151EBK5-F1
#
_entry.id   AF-A0A151EBK5-F1
#
_cell.length_a   1.000
_cell.length_b   1.000
_cell.length_c   1.000
_cell.angle_alpha   90.00
_cell.angle_beta   90.00
_cell.angle_gamma   90.00
#
_symmetry.space_group_name_H-M   'P 1'
#
loop_
_entity.id
_entity.type
_entity.pdbx_description
1 polymer ?
#
loop_
_entity_poly.entity_id
_entity_poly.type
_entity_poly.pdbx_seq_one_letter_code
_entity_poly.pdbx_strand_id
1 'polypeptide(L)'
;MAFENMLSILIRPAVVEFLLPFLFVFVIVYAVLQKTKILGEGKKQFNVVLALLMGLAFVLPHFTGWYHTWDPVVVLLDALPQVSVIVVAIIMVLLIIGVFGNEIDIAGTSLSFWVIILAIVSVVLIFGSAIGWFMLPWWLGFLSNPELQALIVMILVFGIIIWFITKEEKKGEEVRGLGRLVEDWGKVIKKKSEK
;
A
#
# COMPACT_ATOMS: atom_id res chain seq x y z
N MET A 1 -17.65 34.49 -6.18
CA MET A 1 -18.97 34.11 -6.72
C MET A 1 -18.89 33.45 -8.10
N ALA A 2 -18.42 34.11 -9.18
CA ALA A 2 -18.36 33.48 -10.51
C ALA A 2 -17.47 32.21 -10.58
N PHE A 3 -16.31 32.23 -9.91
CA PHE A 3 -15.39 31.09 -9.86
C PHE A 3 -15.96 29.89 -9.09
N GLU A 4 -16.61 30.12 -7.95
CA GLU A 4 -17.26 29.03 -7.18
C GLU A 4 -18.44 28.41 -7.93
N ASN A 5 -19.17 29.20 -8.71
CA ASN A 5 -20.23 28.70 -9.59
C ASN A 5 -19.66 27.84 -10.74
N MET A 6 -18.47 28.19 -11.25
CA MET A 6 -17.79 27.38 -12.26
C MET A 6 -17.28 26.06 -11.67
N LEU A 7 -16.69 26.11 -10.47
CA LEU A 7 -16.24 24.90 -9.77
C LEU A 7 -17.40 23.99 -9.37
N SER A 8 -18.54 24.54 -8.93
CA SER A 8 -19.71 23.74 -8.57
C SER A 8 -20.34 23.04 -9.76
N ILE A 9 -20.26 23.61 -10.97
CA ILE A 9 -20.66 22.92 -12.21
C ILE A 9 -19.74 21.74 -12.52
N LEU A 10 -18.42 21.89 -12.34
CA LEU A 10 -17.44 20.81 -12.57
C LEU A 10 -17.55 19.67 -11.56
N ILE A 11 -17.94 19.97 -10.33
CA ILE A 11 -18.10 18.98 -9.24
C ILE A 11 -19.48 18.30 -9.29
N ARG A 12 -20.36 18.67 -10.23
CA ARG A 12 -21.65 17.99 -10.36
C ARG A 12 -21.44 16.49 -10.59
N PRO A 13 -22.15 15.62 -9.85
CA PRO A 13 -22.03 14.17 -10.00
C PRO A 13 -22.12 13.71 -11.46
N ALA A 14 -23.06 14.26 -12.23
CA ALA A 14 -23.23 13.96 -13.65
C ALA A 14 -21.99 14.25 -14.52
N VAL A 15 -21.23 15.31 -14.23
CA VAL A 15 -20.01 15.62 -14.99
C VAL A 15 -18.90 14.64 -14.63
N VAL A 16 -18.76 14.31 -13.35
CA VAL A 16 -17.76 13.37 -12.83
C VAL A 16 -18.03 11.94 -13.32
N GLU A 17 -19.29 11.50 -13.22
CA GLU A 17 -19.77 10.18 -13.66
C GLU A 17 -19.63 9.98 -15.18
N PHE A 18 -19.72 11.04 -15.97
CA PHE A 18 -19.44 10.99 -17.40
C PHE A 18 -17.93 11.04 -17.71
N LEU A 19 -17.23 12.02 -17.14
CA LEU A 19 -15.88 12.37 -17.54
C LEU A 19 -14.83 11.34 -17.08
N LEU A 20 -14.96 10.81 -15.87
CA LEU A 20 -14.02 9.83 -15.32
C LEU A 20 -13.91 8.54 -16.15
N PRO A 21 -15.01 7.79 -16.41
CA PRO A 21 -14.93 6.57 -17.22
C PRO A 21 -14.53 6.87 -18.67
N PHE A 22 -14.93 8.04 -19.20
CA PHE A 22 -14.54 8.47 -20.54
C PHE A 22 -13.03 8.62 -20.65
N LEU A 23 -12.42 9.39 -19.74
CA LEU A 23 -10.98 9.62 -19.72
C LEU A 23 -10.22 8.32 -19.46
N PHE A 24 -10.73 7.46 -18.59
CA PHE A 24 -10.13 6.15 -18.31
C PHE A 24 -10.03 5.29 -19.56
N VAL A 25 -11.15 5.08 -20.27
CA VAL A 25 -11.18 4.28 -21.50
C VAL A 25 -10.39 4.97 -22.61
N PHE A 26 -10.52 6.29 -22.78
CA PHE A 26 -9.76 7.06 -23.75
C PHE A 26 -8.25 6.85 -23.58
N VAL A 27 -7.72 7.04 -22.36
CA VAL A 27 -6.29 6.93 -22.08
C VAL A 27 -5.79 5.50 -22.32
N ILE A 28 -6.55 4.49 -21.87
CA ILE A 28 -6.15 3.08 -22.05
C ILE A 28 -6.13 2.71 -23.53
N VAL A 29 -7.22 2.99 -24.27
CA VAL A 29 -7.30 2.70 -25.70
C VAL A 29 -6.21 3.44 -26.45
N TYR A 30 -6.01 4.73 -26.17
CA TYR A 30 -4.96 5.52 -26.80
C TYR A 30 -3.57 4.93 -26.51
N ALA A 31 -3.28 4.59 -25.26
CA ALA A 31 -1.99 4.01 -24.86
C ALA A 31 -1.75 2.65 -25.55
N VAL A 32 -2.78 1.80 -25.64
CA VAL A 32 -2.70 0.50 -26.33
C VAL A 32 -2.46 0.69 -27.83
N LEU A 33 -3.22 1.55 -28.50
CA LEU A 33 -3.03 1.85 -29.93
C LEU A 33 -1.63 2.42 -30.21
N GLN A 34 -1.14 3.28 -29.32
CA GLN A 34 0.18 3.90 -29.45
C GLN A 34 1.32 2.91 -29.21
N LYS A 35 1.17 1.99 -28.25
CA LYS A 35 2.17 0.97 -27.93
C LYS A 35 2.21 -0.15 -28.98
N THR A 36 1.04 -0.55 -29.50
CA THR A 36 0.93 -1.64 -30.48
C THR A 36 1.22 -1.18 -31.91
N LYS A 37 1.12 0.12 -32.21
CA LYS A 37 1.33 0.69 -33.55
C LYS A 37 0.42 0.05 -34.62
N ILE A 38 -0.79 -0.39 -34.23
CA ILE A 38 -1.70 -1.13 -35.12
C ILE A 38 -2.12 -0.33 -36.37
N LEU A 39 -2.20 1.00 -36.27
CA LEU A 39 -2.53 1.89 -37.38
C LEU A 39 -1.29 2.34 -38.19
N GLY A 40 -0.10 1.83 -37.84
CA GLY A 40 1.18 2.21 -38.44
C GLY A 40 1.98 3.22 -37.61
N GLU A 41 3.27 3.37 -37.94
CA GLU A 41 4.17 4.26 -37.23
C GLU A 41 3.84 5.74 -37.48
N GLY A 42 3.95 6.57 -36.43
CA GLY A 42 3.71 8.01 -36.53
C GLY A 42 2.23 8.43 -36.63
N LYS A 43 1.28 7.50 -36.64
CA LYS A 43 -0.17 7.77 -36.81
C LYS A 43 -0.89 8.21 -35.51
N LYS A 44 -0.27 9.09 -34.73
CA LYS A 44 -0.81 9.55 -33.43
C LYS A 44 -2.20 10.18 -33.55
N GLN A 45 -2.44 10.95 -34.61
CA GLN A 45 -3.73 11.62 -34.85
C GLN A 45 -4.89 10.62 -34.94
N PHE A 46 -4.69 9.53 -35.69
CA PHE A 46 -5.70 8.48 -35.82
C PHE A 46 -5.90 7.71 -34.51
N ASN A 47 -4.84 7.46 -33.75
CA ASN A 47 -4.95 6.84 -32.43
C ASN A 47 -5.79 7.70 -31.47
N VAL A 48 -5.62 9.03 -31.47
CA VAL A 48 -6.43 9.95 -30.65
C VAL A 48 -7.89 9.91 -31.07
N VAL A 49 -8.17 10.01 -32.37
CA VAL A 49 -9.56 9.99 -32.88
C VAL A 49 -10.25 8.67 -32.54
N LEU A 50 -9.57 7.54 -32.74
CA LEU A 50 -10.15 6.23 -32.44
C LEU A 50 -10.38 6.05 -30.94
N ALA A 51 -9.43 6.44 -30.09
CA ALA A 51 -9.60 6.41 -28.65
C ALA A 51 -10.74 7.31 -28.16
N LEU A 52 -10.91 8.50 -28.78
CA LEU A 52 -12.02 9.42 -28.49
C LEU A 52 -13.37 8.77 -28.82
N LEU A 53 -13.48 8.17 -30.01
CA LEU A 53 -14.69 7.47 -30.45
C LEU A 53 -15.02 6.30 -29.52
N MET A 54 -14.02 5.49 -29.16
CA MET A 54 -14.23 4.35 -28.25
C MET A 54 -14.60 4.79 -26.84
N GLY A 55 -13.96 5.83 -26.30
CA GLY A 55 -14.29 6.39 -25.00
C GLY A 55 -15.72 6.96 -24.96
N LEU A 56 -16.12 7.72 -25.99
CA LEU A 56 -17.49 8.24 -26.09
C LEU A 56 -18.50 7.10 -26.26
N ALA A 57 -18.23 6.12 -27.12
CA ALA A 57 -19.10 4.97 -27.33
C ALA A 57 -19.30 4.14 -26.06
N PHE A 58 -18.31 4.10 -25.16
CA PHE A 58 -18.41 3.42 -23.88
C PHE A 58 -19.29 4.17 -22.88
N VAL A 59 -19.19 5.50 -22.81
CA VAL A 59 -19.88 6.28 -21.76
C VAL A 59 -21.26 6.77 -22.19
N LEU A 60 -21.49 7.04 -23.47
CA LEU A 60 -22.77 7.57 -23.95
C LEU A 60 -23.98 6.71 -23.53
N PRO A 61 -23.99 5.37 -23.69
CA PRO A 61 -25.16 4.58 -23.34
C PRO A 61 -25.47 4.57 -21.82
N HIS A 62 -24.47 4.78 -20.97
CA HIS A 62 -24.66 4.99 -19.52
C HIS A 62 -25.37 6.32 -19.27
N PHE A 63 -24.85 7.40 -19.85
CA PHE A 63 -25.40 8.74 -19.65
C PHE A 63 -26.80 8.92 -20.25
N THR A 64 -27.10 8.27 -21.38
CA THR A 64 -28.42 8.31 -22.01
C THR A 64 -29.40 7.29 -21.43
N GLY A 65 -28.99 6.46 -20.47
CA GLY A 65 -29.83 5.44 -19.84
C GLY A 65 -30.23 4.29 -20.79
N TRP A 66 -29.40 3.99 -21.79
CA TRP A 66 -29.67 2.94 -22.77
C TRP A 66 -29.34 1.52 -22.25
N TYR A 67 -28.57 1.40 -21.16
CA TYR A 67 -28.32 0.10 -20.53
C TYR A 67 -29.55 -0.36 -19.74
N HIS A 68 -30.08 -1.54 -20.08
CA HIS A 68 -31.31 -2.08 -19.48
C HIS A 68 -31.05 -3.09 -18.35
N THR A 69 -29.87 -3.72 -18.32
CA THR A 69 -29.59 -4.87 -17.43
C THR A 69 -28.24 -4.75 -16.72
N TRP A 70 -27.17 -4.51 -17.47
CA TRP A 70 -25.83 -4.37 -16.93
C TRP A 70 -25.17 -3.15 -17.55
N ASP A 71 -24.69 -2.26 -16.68
CA ASP A 71 -24.01 -1.05 -17.09
C ASP A 71 -22.49 -1.19 -16.89
N PRO A 72 -21.70 -1.30 -17.97
CA PRO A 72 -20.25 -1.44 -17.89
C PRO A 72 -19.56 -0.28 -17.20
N VAL A 73 -20.13 0.93 -17.25
CA VAL A 73 -19.57 2.12 -16.59
C VAL A 73 -19.70 1.99 -15.08
N VAL A 74 -20.86 1.55 -14.59
CA VAL A 74 -21.08 1.31 -13.16
C VAL A 74 -20.13 0.23 -12.64
N VAL A 75 -20.03 -0.89 -13.35
CA VAL A 75 -19.10 -1.97 -13.00
C VAL A 75 -17.65 -1.47 -12.96
N LEU A 76 -17.25 -0.64 -13.92
CA LEU A 76 -15.93 -0.02 -13.92
C LEU A 76 -15.72 0.87 -12.69
N LEU A 77 -16.67 1.76 -12.39
CA LEU A 77 -16.59 2.67 -11.25
C LEU A 77 -16.55 1.93 -9.91
N ASP A 78 -17.28 0.83 -9.78
CA ASP A 78 -17.27 -0.02 -8.59
C ASP A 78 -15.96 -0.83 -8.46
N ALA A 79 -15.37 -1.24 -9.59
CA ALA A 79 -14.11 -1.98 -9.62
C ALA A 79 -12.89 -1.09 -9.35
N LEU A 80 -12.91 0.18 -9.76
CA LEU A 80 -11.75 1.09 -9.67
C LEU A 80 -11.19 1.23 -8.24
N PRO A 81 -12.00 1.50 -7.20
CA PRO A 81 -11.52 1.54 -5.82
C PRO A 81 -10.90 0.20 -5.37
N GLN A 82 -11.53 -0.92 -5.73
CA GLN A 82 -11.08 -2.26 -5.33
C GLN A 82 -9.74 -2.61 -5.97
N VAL A 83 -9.59 -2.37 -7.27
CA VAL A 83 -8.32 -2.57 -7.99
C VAL A 83 -7.23 -1.67 -7.42
N SER A 84 -7.55 -0.40 -7.12
CA SER A 84 -6.60 0.54 -6.53
C SER A 84 -6.08 0.05 -5.18
N VAL A 85 -6.98 -0.45 -4.32
CA VAL A 85 -6.65 -1.08 -3.05
C VAL A 85 -5.70 -2.27 -3.25
N ILE A 86 -6.01 -3.16 -4.20
CA ILE A 86 -5.17 -4.33 -4.48
C ILE A 86 -3.78 -3.90 -4.97
N VAL A 87 -3.69 -2.92 -5.87
CA VAL A 87 -2.41 -2.40 -6.36
C VAL A 87 -1.58 -1.82 -5.21
N VAL A 88 -2.21 -1.04 -4.33
CA VAL A 88 -1.53 -0.49 -3.14
C VAL A 88 -1.06 -1.63 -2.22
N ALA A 89 -1.87 -2.66 -1.99
CA ALA A 89 -1.50 -3.82 -1.19
C ALA A 89 -0.28 -4.55 -1.78
N ILE A 90 -0.27 -4.77 -3.10
CA ILE A 90 0.87 -5.37 -3.81
C ILE A 90 2.13 -4.51 -3.65
N ILE A 91 2.02 -3.20 -3.83
CA ILE A 91 3.13 -2.27 -3.63
C ILE A 91 3.65 -2.35 -2.20
N MET A 92 2.77 -2.39 -1.19
CA MET A 92 3.17 -2.53 0.21
C MET A 92 3.93 -3.84 0.47
N VAL A 93 3.46 -4.96 -0.06
CA VAL A 93 4.16 -6.25 0.04
C VAL A 93 5.53 -6.17 -0.63
N LEU A 94 5.61 -5.61 -1.84
CA LEU A 94 6.87 -5.44 -2.56
C LEU A 94 7.83 -4.51 -1.79
N LEU A 95 7.33 -3.48 -1.11
CA LEU A 95 8.14 -2.61 -0.26
C LEU A 95 8.64 -3.36 0.98
N ILE A 96 7.81 -4.16 1.65
CA ILE A 96 8.24 -4.98 2.78
C ILE A 96 9.33 -5.96 2.34
N ILE A 97 9.13 -6.65 1.21
CA ILE A 97 10.13 -7.56 0.66
C ILE A 97 11.39 -6.79 0.24
N GLY A 98 11.27 -5.62 -0.39
CA GLY A 98 12.42 -4.81 -0.80
C GLY A 98 13.23 -4.26 0.38
N VAL A 99 12.56 -3.83 1.44
CA VAL A 99 13.18 -3.23 2.63
C VAL A 99 13.78 -4.29 3.56
N PHE A 100 13.07 -5.39 3.78
CA PHE A 100 13.46 -6.42 4.75
C PHE A 100 14.05 -7.69 4.12
N GLY A 101 13.90 -7.89 2.81
CA GLY A 101 14.22 -9.15 2.14
C GLY A 101 15.70 -9.39 1.84
N ASN A 102 16.57 -8.38 1.95
CA ASN A 102 17.98 -8.53 1.55
C ASN A 102 19.01 -8.56 2.69
N GLU A 103 18.69 -8.14 3.93
CA GLU A 103 19.76 -7.84 4.91
C GLU A 103 19.61 -8.42 6.32
N ILE A 104 18.70 -9.36 6.58
CA ILE A 104 18.48 -9.80 7.95
C ILE A 104 18.75 -11.31 8.10
N ASP A 105 20.04 -11.64 8.00
CA ASP A 105 20.60 -12.88 8.53
C ASP A 105 21.15 -12.62 9.95
N ILE A 106 20.26 -12.15 10.85
CA ILE A 106 20.63 -11.91 12.24
C ILE A 106 20.48 -13.24 12.99
N ALA A 107 21.62 -13.86 13.27
CA ALA A 107 21.79 -14.96 14.23
C ALA A 107 21.06 -16.27 13.90
N GLY A 108 21.14 -16.74 12.65
CA GLY A 108 20.96 -18.16 12.31
C GLY A 108 19.55 -18.74 12.44
N THR A 109 18.52 -17.93 12.74
CA THR A 109 17.12 -18.35 12.63
C THR A 109 16.19 -17.16 12.33
N SER A 110 15.64 -17.15 11.12
CA SER A 110 14.23 -16.90 10.71
C SER A 110 13.37 -15.79 11.34
N LEU A 111 13.88 -14.91 12.20
CA LEU A 111 13.09 -13.82 12.79
C LEU A 111 12.56 -12.86 11.70
N SER A 112 13.38 -12.60 10.70
CA SER A 112 13.05 -11.82 9.50
C SER A 112 11.93 -12.44 8.68
N PHE A 113 11.93 -13.77 8.57
CA PHE A 113 10.90 -14.52 7.85
C PHE A 113 9.55 -14.46 8.57
N TRP A 114 9.54 -14.57 9.90
CA TRP A 114 8.31 -14.38 10.70
C TRP A 114 7.76 -12.96 10.61
N VAL A 115 8.63 -11.94 10.59
CA VAL A 115 8.23 -10.54 10.40
C VAL A 115 7.63 -10.33 9.01
N ILE A 116 8.22 -10.90 7.96
CA ILE A 116 7.68 -10.83 6.59
C ILE A 116 6.32 -11.52 6.50
N ILE A 117 6.16 -12.72 7.04
CA ILE A 117 4.87 -13.42 7.07
C ILE A 117 3.82 -12.60 7.81
N LEU A 118 4.14 -12.10 9.01
CA LEU A 118 3.22 -11.30 9.80
C LEU A 118 2.82 -10.01 9.06
N ALA A 119 3.74 -9.38 8.34
CA ALA A 119 3.48 -8.20 7.54
C ALA A 119 2.59 -8.50 6.32
N ILE A 120 2.86 -9.60 5.58
CA ILE A 120 2.01 -10.04 4.46
C ILE A 120 0.59 -10.37 4.96
N VAL A 121 0.49 -11.15 6.03
CA VAL A 121 -0.81 -11.49 6.65
C VAL A 121 -1.54 -10.23 7.09
N SER A 122 -0.84 -9.27 7.70
CA SER A 122 -1.44 -7.99 8.12
C SER A 122 -1.96 -7.19 6.93
N VAL A 123 -1.19 -7.09 5.83
CA VAL A 123 -1.62 -6.39 4.60
C VAL A 123 -2.84 -7.07 3.99
N VAL A 124 -2.84 -8.40 3.88
CA VAL A 124 -3.99 -9.16 3.37
C VAL A 124 -5.22 -8.99 4.27
N LEU A 125 -5.05 -9.00 5.59
CA LEU A 125 -6.15 -8.80 6.54
C LEU A 125 -6.76 -7.40 6.43
N ILE A 126 -5.93 -6.36 6.39
CA ILE A 126 -6.37 -4.96 6.31
C ILE A 126 -7.12 -4.71 4.99
N PHE A 127 -6.48 -5.02 3.86
CA PHE A 127 -7.07 -4.70 2.55
C PHE A 127 -8.20 -5.65 2.16
N GLY A 128 -8.11 -6.93 2.54
CA GLY A 128 -9.20 -7.89 2.33
C GLY A 128 -10.46 -7.54 3.12
N SER A 129 -10.31 -7.04 4.35
CA SER A 129 -11.42 -6.49 5.12
C SER A 129 -11.98 -5.21 4.49
N ALA A 130 -11.10 -4.33 3.97
CA ALA A 130 -11.51 -3.05 3.40
C ALA A 130 -12.42 -3.19 2.16
N ILE A 131 -12.21 -4.25 1.36
CA ILE A 131 -13.04 -4.54 0.18
C ILE A 131 -14.17 -5.54 0.46
N GLY A 132 -14.36 -5.96 1.72
CA GLY A 132 -15.40 -6.90 2.12
C GLY A 132 -15.18 -8.34 1.64
N TRP A 133 -13.93 -8.75 1.34
CA TRP A 133 -13.62 -10.10 0.85
C TRP A 133 -13.93 -11.18 1.90
N PHE A 134 -13.75 -10.87 3.18
CA PHE A 134 -14.12 -11.74 4.29
C PHE A 134 -14.69 -10.91 5.44
N MET A 135 -15.59 -11.52 6.20
CA MET A 135 -16.00 -10.98 7.49
C MET A 135 -14.93 -11.33 8.52
N LEU A 136 -14.37 -10.30 9.16
CA LEU A 136 -13.47 -10.52 10.29
C LEU A 136 -14.24 -11.21 11.42
N PRO A 137 -13.64 -12.21 12.09
CA PRO A 137 -14.28 -12.81 13.24
C PRO A 137 -14.50 -11.73 14.31
N TRP A 138 -15.61 -11.83 15.04
CA TRP A 138 -16.07 -10.92 16.10
C TRP A 138 -14.98 -10.29 17.00
N TRP A 139 -13.95 -11.04 17.39
CA TRP A 139 -12.82 -10.53 18.20
C TRP A 139 -11.87 -9.58 17.45
N LEU A 140 -11.84 -9.62 16.12
CA LEU A 140 -11.14 -8.70 15.22
C LEU A 140 -12.08 -7.64 14.61
N GLY A 141 -13.36 -7.61 15.01
CA GLY A 141 -14.34 -6.63 14.52
C GLY A 141 -13.97 -5.17 14.83
N PHE A 142 -13.00 -4.92 15.73
CA PHE A 142 -12.47 -3.58 15.97
C PHE A 142 -11.66 -3.03 14.77
N LEU A 143 -11.13 -3.89 13.89
CA LEU A 143 -10.36 -3.48 12.71
C LEU A 143 -11.24 -3.01 11.54
N SER A 144 -12.54 -3.31 11.55
CA SER A 144 -13.46 -2.87 10.50
C SER A 144 -14.10 -1.50 10.77
N ASN A 145 -13.91 -0.93 11.97
CA ASN A 145 -14.36 0.41 12.30
C ASN A 145 -13.24 1.43 11.97
N PRO A 146 -13.47 2.38 11.04
CA PRO A 146 -12.44 3.35 10.63
C PRO A 146 -11.95 4.26 11.77
N GLU A 147 -12.83 4.64 12.69
CA GLU A 147 -12.47 5.51 13.82
C GLU A 147 -11.53 4.79 14.80
N LEU A 148 -11.84 3.54 15.14
CA LEU A 148 -11.00 2.70 16.00
C LEU A 148 -9.67 2.37 15.33
N GLN A 149 -9.66 2.09 14.03
CA GLN A 149 -8.44 1.86 13.28
C GLN A 149 -7.53 3.10 13.32
N ALA A 150 -8.08 4.29 13.07
CA ALA A 150 -7.33 5.55 13.14
C ALA A 150 -6.78 5.81 14.55
N LEU A 151 -7.57 5.56 15.59
CA LEU A 151 -7.15 5.70 16.98
C LEU A 151 -6.02 4.73 17.35
N ILE A 152 -6.13 3.46 16.94
CA ILE A 152 -5.11 2.43 17.21
C ILE A 152 -3.81 2.79 16.49
N VAL A 153 -3.88 3.18 15.21
CA VAL A 153 -2.69 3.62 14.45
C VAL A 153 -2.05 4.83 15.13
N MET A 154 -2.85 5.80 15.58
CA MET A 154 -2.36 6.97 16.30
C MET A 154 -1.63 6.58 17.58
N ILE A 155 -2.22 5.71 18.41
CA ILE A 155 -1.60 5.21 19.65
C ILE A 155 -0.32 4.43 19.35
N LEU A 156 -0.32 3.59 18.31
CA LEU A 156 0.83 2.76 17.94
C LEU A 156 1.99 3.62 17.45
N VAL A 157 1.72 4.59 16.57
CA VAL A 157 2.72 5.56 16.10
C VAL A 157 3.26 6.40 17.26
N PHE A 158 2.38 6.90 18.13
CA PHE A 158 2.81 7.62 19.34
C PHE A 158 3.66 6.74 20.26
N GLY A 159 3.27 5.49 20.47
CA GLY A 159 4.01 4.53 21.28
C GLY A 159 5.40 4.24 20.71
N ILE A 160 5.51 4.05 19.40
CA ILE A 160 6.81 3.90 18.72
C ILE A 160 7.66 5.16 18.88
N ILE A 161 7.07 6.36 18.71
CA ILE A 161 7.78 7.63 18.89
C ILE A 161 8.30 7.76 20.33
N ILE A 162 7.45 7.52 21.34
CA ILE A 162 7.85 7.58 22.75
C ILE A 162 8.94 6.57 23.03
N TRP A 163 8.79 5.32 22.58
CA TRP A 163 9.80 4.28 22.74
C TRP A 163 11.12 4.66 22.08
N PHE A 164 11.09 5.21 20.87
CA PHE A 164 12.27 5.66 20.15
C PHE A 164 12.98 6.83 20.86
N ILE A 165 12.22 7.78 21.41
CA ILE A 165 12.77 8.93 22.15
C ILE A 165 13.32 8.53 23.52
N THR A 166 12.64 7.62 24.22
CA THR A 166 13.02 7.17 25.57
C THR A 166 14.08 6.08 25.57
N LYS A 167 14.42 5.53 24.40
CA LYS A 167 15.50 4.56 24.25
C LYS A 167 16.84 5.26 24.51
N GLU A 168 17.32 5.16 25.75
CA GLU A 168 18.67 5.59 26.10
C GLU A 168 19.71 4.78 25.27
N GLU A 169 20.71 5.48 24.73
CA GLU A 169 21.87 4.82 24.12
C GLU A 169 22.56 3.99 25.21
N LYS A 170 22.39 2.66 25.20
CA LYS A 170 23.26 1.76 25.96
C LYS A 170 24.67 1.81 25.37
N LYS A 171 25.44 2.83 25.74
CA LYS A 171 26.89 2.88 25.59
C LYS A 171 27.53 2.01 26.67
N GLY A 172 27.87 0.79 26.28
CA GLY A 172 29.13 0.16 26.68
C GLY A 172 29.30 -0.33 28.13
N GLU A 173 28.38 -1.16 28.65
CA GLU A 173 28.60 -1.86 29.93
C GLU A 173 28.98 -3.36 29.82
N GLU A 174 28.83 -4.00 28.66
CA GLU A 174 29.13 -5.44 28.53
C GLU A 174 30.63 -5.78 28.49
N VAL A 175 31.50 -4.83 28.16
CA VAL A 175 32.96 -5.07 28.06
C VAL A 175 33.67 -5.00 29.43
N ARG A 176 33.07 -4.37 30.45
CA ARG A 176 33.66 -4.26 31.79
C ARG A 176 33.49 -5.52 32.65
N GLY A 177 32.44 -6.32 32.42
CA GLY A 177 32.18 -7.55 33.18
C GLY A 177 33.17 -8.67 32.85
N LEU A 178 33.43 -8.89 31.56
CA LEU A 178 34.39 -9.90 31.09
C LEU A 178 35.84 -9.52 31.41
N GLY A 179 36.21 -8.24 31.31
CA GLY A 179 37.56 -7.76 31.66
C GLY A 179 37.92 -8.00 33.13
N ARG A 180 36.98 -7.76 34.05
CA ARG A 180 37.19 -8.04 35.48
C ARG A 180 37.31 -9.52 35.80
N LEU A 181 36.53 -10.37 35.12
CA LEU A 181 36.64 -11.82 35.29
C LEU A 181 38.01 -12.32 34.80
N VAL A 182 38.52 -11.84 33.67
CA VAL A 182 39.86 -12.24 33.19
C VAL A 182 40.98 -11.76 34.13
N GLU A 183 40.88 -10.55 34.68
CA GLU A 183 41.85 -10.03 35.65
C GLU A 183 41.85 -10.81 36.97
N ASP A 184 40.69 -11.19 37.49
CA ASP A 184 40.58 -11.95 38.74
C ASP A 184 41.05 -13.39 38.57
N TRP A 185 40.78 -14.02 37.42
CA TRP A 185 41.34 -15.33 37.08
C TRP A 185 42.87 -15.29 36.93
N GLY A 186 43.42 -14.23 36.32
CA GLY A 186 44.86 -14.02 36.20
C GLY A 186 45.58 -13.93 37.55
N LYS A 187 44.97 -13.28 38.55
CA LYS A 187 45.54 -13.17 39.91
C LYS A 187 45.53 -14.49 40.67
N VAL A 188 44.51 -15.33 40.47
CA VAL A 188 44.41 -16.65 41.13
C VAL A 188 45.44 -17.64 40.56
N ILE A 189 45.71 -17.59 39.26
CA ILE A 189 46.72 -18.44 38.61
C ILE A 189 48.13 -18.02 39.03
N LYS A 190 48.41 -16.70 39.09
CA LYS A 190 49.75 -16.20 39.46
C LYS A 190 50.12 -16.52 40.91
N LYS A 191 49.15 -16.54 41.83
CA LYS A 191 49.35 -16.89 43.25
C LYS A 191 49.71 -18.36 43.49
N LYS A 192 49.51 -19.25 42.51
CA LYS A 192 49.79 -20.69 42.62
C LYS A 192 51.16 -21.10 42.05
N SER A 193 51.92 -20.16 41.48
CA SER A 193 53.24 -20.39 40.87
C SER A 193 54.42 -19.99 41.77
N GLU A 194 54.17 -19.43 42.96
CA GLU A 194 55.21 -18.98 43.92
C GLU A 194 55.26 -19.83 45.21
N LYS A 195 54.74 -21.06 45.17
CA LYS A 195 54.97 -22.08 46.20
C LYS A 195 55.45 -23.37 45.54
#